data_AF-A0A4R7T009-F1
#
_entry.id   AF-A0A4R7T009-F1
#
_cell.length_a   1.000
_cell.length_b   1.000
_cell.length_c   1.000
_cell.angle_alpha   90.00
_cell.angle_beta   90.00
_cell.angle_gamma   90.00
#
_symmetry.space_group_name_H-M   'P 1'
#
loop_
_entity.id
_entity.type
_entity.pdbx_description
1 polymer ?
#
loop_
_entity_poly.entity_id
_entity_poly.type
_entity_poly.pdbx_seq_one_letter_code
_entity_poly.pdbx_strand_id
1 'polypeptide(L)'
;MRTTIRTALSVLAALQLVLGVWTALFPRSFYEDVPTVDWTPPYSEHLFRDFGGVTLSTAVFLFAAAVWMDRRLVILALAAYLTFSVPHAIFHSEHLRGESPLGSAILLGLVIGSVLLPALVIWLAWHALAPGAESRADYLSRRSEYRPDGCQ
;
A
#
# COMPACT_ATOMS: atom_id res chain seq x y z
N MET A 1 19.45 2.33 -0.16
CA MET A 1 18.09 2.89 -0.29
C MET A 1 17.12 1.98 -1.04
N ARG A 2 17.47 1.45 -2.23
CA ARG A 2 16.58 0.55 -2.99
C ARG A 2 16.12 -0.69 -2.21
N THR A 3 17.03 -1.38 -1.52
CA THR A 3 16.70 -2.53 -0.65
C THR A 3 15.74 -2.15 0.48
N THR A 4 15.94 -0.98 1.10
CA THR A 4 15.07 -0.46 2.16
C THR A 4 13.64 -0.23 1.65
N ILE A 5 13.50 0.45 0.50
CA ILE A 5 12.19 0.70 -0.13
C ILE A 5 11.50 -0.62 -0.48
N ARG A 6 12.24 -1.54 -1.12
CA ARG A 6 11.71 -2.87 -1.47
C ARG A 6 11.24 -3.65 -0.23
N THR A 7 12.03 -3.61 0.84
CA THR A 7 11.70 -4.29 2.10
C THR A 7 10.43 -3.69 2.69
N ALA A 8 10.32 -2.36 2.76
CA ALA A 8 9.13 -1.69 3.26
C ALA A 8 7.88 -2.03 2.42
N LEU A 9 7.98 -2.01 1.08
CA LEU A 9 6.91 -2.41 0.19
C LEU A 9 6.51 -3.88 0.39
N SER A 10 7.48 -4.78 0.56
CA SER A 10 7.22 -6.21 0.75
C SER A 10 6.53 -6.47 2.09
N VAL A 11 6.94 -5.77 3.15
CA VAL A 11 6.29 -5.85 4.48
C VAL A 11 4.85 -5.33 4.39
N LEU A 12 4.62 -4.17 3.76
CA LEU A 12 3.28 -3.64 3.57
C LEU A 12 2.41 -4.59 2.72
N ALA A 13 2.95 -5.15 1.64
CA ALA A 13 2.25 -6.12 0.80
C ALA A 13 1.86 -7.38 1.59
N ALA A 14 2.77 -7.92 2.41
CA ALA A 14 2.51 -9.08 3.24
C ALA A 14 1.42 -8.80 4.29
N LEU A 15 1.45 -7.63 4.94
CA LEU A 15 0.41 -7.21 5.88
C LEU A 15 -0.96 -7.11 5.20
N GLN A 16 -1.03 -6.45 4.04
CA GLN A 16 -2.28 -6.35 3.27
C GLN A 16 -2.76 -7.71 2.76
N LEU A 17 -1.85 -8.62 2.40
CA LEU A 17 -2.21 -9.97 2.01
C LEU A 17 -2.84 -10.73 3.18
N VAL A 18 -2.21 -10.71 4.37
CA VAL A 18 -2.73 -11.39 5.56
C VAL A 18 -4.09 -10.83 5.96
N LEU A 19 -4.20 -9.50 6.09
CA LEU A 19 -5.46 -8.85 6.46
C LEU A 19 -6.53 -9.08 5.40
N GLY A 20 -6.21 -8.92 4.12
CA GLY A 20 -7.14 -9.11 3.03
C GLY A 20 -7.67 -10.55 2.93
N VAL A 21 -6.79 -11.55 3.07
CA VAL A 21 -7.21 -12.98 3.11
C VAL A 21 -8.08 -13.25 4.33
N TRP A 22 -7.69 -12.75 5.51
CA TRP A 22 -8.45 -12.96 6.74
C TRP A 22 -9.86 -12.38 6.63
N THR A 23 -9.98 -11.11 6.22
CA THR A 23 -11.27 -10.43 6.07
C THR A 23 -12.12 -11.05 4.96
N ALA A 24 -11.52 -11.46 3.84
CA ALA A 24 -12.27 -12.02 2.70
C ALA A 24 -12.78 -13.45 2.94
N LEU A 25 -11.97 -14.31 3.58
CA LEU A 25 -12.27 -15.73 3.72
C LEU A 25 -12.85 -16.09 5.08
N PHE A 26 -12.46 -15.37 6.14
CA PHE A 26 -12.94 -15.59 7.50
C PHE A 26 -13.46 -14.27 8.13
N PRO A 27 -14.43 -13.60 7.48
CA PRO A 27 -14.92 -12.27 7.91
C PRO A 27 -15.45 -12.25 9.34
N ARG A 28 -16.01 -13.39 9.81
CA ARG A 28 -16.53 -13.49 11.18
C ARG A 28 -15.42 -13.40 12.22
N SER A 29 -14.36 -14.20 12.06
CA SER A 29 -13.20 -14.18 12.96
C SER A 29 -12.49 -12.82 12.90
N PHE A 30 -12.31 -12.25 11.70
CA PHE A 30 -11.71 -10.91 11.59
C PHE A 30 -12.49 -9.86 12.40
N TYR A 31 -13.82 -9.85 12.33
CA TYR A 31 -14.64 -8.91 13.11
C TYR A 31 -14.48 -9.08 14.63
N GLU A 32 -14.31 -10.32 15.10
CA GLU A 32 -14.27 -10.66 16.52
C GLU A 32 -12.88 -10.47 17.14
N ASP A 33 -11.82 -10.70 16.35
CA ASP A 33 -10.47 -10.86 16.87
C ASP A 33 -9.51 -9.71 16.51
N VAL A 34 -9.81 -8.93 15.46
CA VAL A 34 -8.91 -7.84 15.06
C VAL A 34 -8.94 -6.72 16.11
N PRO A 35 -7.78 -6.24 16.59
CA PRO A 35 -7.75 -5.05 17.45
C PRO A 35 -8.32 -3.85 16.69
N THR A 36 -9.39 -3.25 17.19
CA THR A 36 -10.11 -2.18 16.52
C THR A 36 -10.88 -1.31 17.52
N VAL A 37 -11.53 -0.27 17.01
CA VAL A 37 -12.58 0.50 17.70
C VAL A 37 -13.97 -0.05 17.35
N ASP A 38 -15.01 0.48 17.98
CA ASP A 38 -16.41 0.08 17.75
C ASP A 38 -16.80 0.02 16.26
N TRP A 39 -17.28 -1.16 15.84
CA TRP A 39 -17.81 -1.36 14.49
C TRP A 39 -19.15 -0.65 14.29
N THR A 40 -19.17 0.35 13.41
CA THR A 40 -20.37 1.12 13.12
C THR A 40 -20.57 1.25 11.60
N PRO A 41 -21.55 0.54 10.99
CA PRO A 41 -22.47 -0.44 11.58
C PRO A 41 -21.77 -1.74 12.04
N PRO A 42 -22.45 -2.58 12.86
CA PRO A 42 -21.95 -3.90 13.22
C PRO A 42 -21.87 -4.84 12.01
N TYR A 43 -21.44 -6.07 12.27
CA TYR A 43 -21.07 -7.06 11.25
C TYR A 43 -22.01 -7.14 10.04
N SER A 44 -21.41 -7.06 8.86
CA SER A 44 -22.04 -7.32 7.57
C SER A 44 -21.11 -8.19 6.75
N GLU A 45 -21.49 -9.45 6.51
CA GLU A 45 -20.61 -10.41 5.84
C GLU A 45 -20.19 -9.91 4.45
N HIS A 46 -21.14 -9.38 3.67
CA HIS A 46 -20.86 -8.86 2.33
C HIS A 46 -19.85 -7.70 2.38
N LEU A 47 -20.03 -6.76 3.29
CA LEU A 47 -19.13 -5.61 3.43
C LEU A 47 -17.70 -6.05 3.80
N PHE A 48 -17.55 -6.98 4.74
CA PHE A 48 -16.23 -7.49 5.14
C PHE A 48 -15.56 -8.25 3.99
N ARG A 49 -16.32 -9.05 3.22
CA ARG A 49 -15.78 -9.74 2.04
C ARG A 49 -15.30 -8.76 0.97
N ASP A 50 -16.08 -7.74 0.66
CA ASP A 50 -15.69 -6.69 -0.28
C ASP A 50 -14.46 -5.93 0.21
N PHE A 51 -14.43 -5.58 1.50
CA PHE A 51 -13.30 -4.90 2.13
C PHE A 51 -12.03 -5.75 2.06
N GLY A 52 -12.13 -7.07 2.30
CA GLY A 52 -11.04 -8.01 2.11
C GLY A 52 -10.56 -8.06 0.66
N GLY A 53 -11.47 -8.09 -0.32
CA GLY A 53 -11.14 -8.05 -1.74
C GLY A 53 -10.39 -6.78 -2.16
N VAL A 54 -10.84 -5.61 -1.70
CA VAL A 54 -10.14 -4.33 -1.96
C VAL A 54 -8.77 -4.30 -1.26
N THR A 55 -8.67 -4.81 -0.04
CA THR A 55 -7.39 -4.93 0.70
C THR A 55 -6.39 -5.81 -0.07
N LEU A 56 -6.85 -6.94 -0.65
CA LEU A 56 -6.03 -7.79 -1.51
C LEU A 56 -5.55 -7.08 -2.78
N SER A 57 -6.38 -6.20 -3.36
CA SER A 57 -5.94 -5.41 -4.52
C SER A 57 -4.75 -4.49 -4.18
N THR A 58 -4.77 -3.87 -2.99
CA THR A 58 -3.66 -3.08 -2.47
C THR A 58 -2.40 -3.93 -2.26
N ALA A 59 -2.55 -5.16 -1.75
CA ALA A 59 -1.44 -6.10 -1.61
C ALA A 59 -0.77 -6.40 -2.96
N VAL A 60 -1.57 -6.60 -4.02
CA VAL A 60 -1.08 -6.83 -5.39
C VAL A 60 -0.28 -5.63 -5.90
N PHE A 61 -0.79 -4.40 -5.75
CA PHE A 61 -0.07 -3.20 -6.18
C PHE A 61 1.26 -3.00 -5.44
N LEU A 62 1.27 -3.20 -4.12
CA LEU A 62 2.48 -3.10 -3.31
C LEU A 62 3.51 -4.17 -3.67
N PHE A 63 3.05 -5.41 -3.91
CA PHE A 63 3.92 -6.49 -4.36
C PHE A 63 4.52 -6.20 -5.75
N ALA A 64 3.69 -5.76 -6.70
CA ALA A 64 4.16 -5.35 -8.03
C ALA A 64 5.20 -4.23 -7.95
N ALA A 65 4.96 -3.23 -7.10
CA ALA A 65 5.92 -2.16 -6.83
C ALA A 65 7.25 -2.68 -6.24
N ALA A 66 7.20 -3.66 -5.32
CA ALA A 66 8.39 -4.27 -4.73
C ALA A 66 9.22 -5.07 -5.74
N VAL A 67 8.55 -5.75 -6.68
CA VAL A 67 9.18 -6.55 -7.74
C VAL A 67 9.83 -5.63 -8.77
N TRP A 68 9.05 -4.76 -9.40
CA TRP A 68 9.52 -3.95 -10.53
C TRP A 68 10.35 -2.75 -10.09
N MET A 69 10.10 -2.20 -8.90
CA MET A 69 10.81 -1.03 -8.36
C MET A 69 10.84 0.18 -9.31
N ASP A 70 9.84 0.29 -10.19
CA ASP A 70 9.62 1.49 -10.98
C ASP A 70 9.13 2.62 -10.06
N ARG A 71 9.74 3.80 -10.16
CA ARG A 71 9.43 4.92 -9.26
C ARG A 71 7.96 5.32 -9.32
N ARG A 72 7.36 5.38 -10.50
CA ARG A 72 5.96 5.82 -10.66
C ARG A 72 5.02 4.80 -10.04
N LEU A 73 5.30 3.51 -10.26
CA LEU A 73 4.51 2.44 -9.64
C LEU A 73 4.65 2.42 -8.12
N VAL A 74 5.86 2.58 -7.58
CA VAL A 74 6.10 2.66 -6.13
C VAL A 74 5.28 3.81 -5.53
N ILE A 75 5.35 5.00 -6.12
CA ILE A 75 4.60 6.17 -5.64
C ILE A 75 3.09 5.92 -5.76
N LEU A 76 2.62 5.38 -6.89
CA LEU A 76 1.19 5.14 -7.11
C LEU A 76 0.63 4.11 -6.13
N ALA A 77 1.34 2.99 -5.90
CA ALA A 77 0.91 1.95 -4.96
C ALA A 77 0.83 2.49 -3.53
N LEU A 78 1.83 3.29 -3.10
CA LEU A 78 1.83 3.89 -1.76
C LEU A 78 0.81 5.03 -1.63
N ALA A 79 0.58 5.81 -2.68
CA ALA A 79 -0.47 6.82 -2.70
C ALA A 79 -1.86 6.18 -2.60
N ALA A 80 -2.12 5.10 -3.36
CA ALA A 80 -3.35 4.34 -3.25
C ALA A 80 -3.52 3.77 -1.84
N TYR A 81 -2.49 3.19 -1.24
CA TYR A 81 -2.52 2.76 0.16
C TYR A 81 -2.91 3.90 1.12
N LEU A 82 -2.31 5.09 0.96
CA LEU A 82 -2.59 6.26 1.79
C LEU A 82 -4.03 6.77 1.67
N THR A 83 -4.69 6.58 0.52
CA THR A 83 -6.12 6.93 0.38
C THR A 83 -7.03 6.12 1.29
N PHE A 84 -6.59 4.93 1.71
CA PHE A 84 -7.25 4.15 2.77
C PHE A 84 -6.70 4.52 4.16
N SER A 85 -5.39 4.48 4.36
CA SER A 85 -4.82 4.54 5.70
C SER A 85 -4.97 5.90 6.38
N VAL A 86 -5.01 7.01 5.62
CA VAL A 86 -5.20 8.35 6.21
C VAL A 86 -6.61 8.52 6.78
N PRO A 87 -7.70 8.32 6.02
CA PRO A 87 -9.05 8.35 6.59
C PRO A 87 -9.24 7.35 7.74
N HIS A 88 -8.64 6.15 7.62
CA HIS A 88 -8.72 5.13 8.66
C HIS A 88 -8.03 5.57 9.96
N ALA A 89 -6.84 6.16 9.89
CA ALA A 89 -6.15 6.68 11.08
C ALA A 89 -6.91 7.84 11.74
N ILE A 90 -7.53 8.72 10.94
CA ILE A 90 -8.39 9.79 11.46
C ILE A 90 -9.58 9.18 12.21
N PHE A 91 -10.28 8.22 11.61
CA PHE A 91 -11.40 7.54 12.24
C PHE A 91 -11.00 6.93 13.59
N HIS A 92 -9.91 6.16 13.63
CA HIS A 92 -9.41 5.59 14.88
C HIS A 92 -9.09 6.66 15.91
N SER A 93 -8.45 7.78 15.53
CA SER A 93 -8.11 8.85 16.46
C SER A 93 -9.33 9.53 17.11
N GLU A 94 -10.48 9.48 16.45
CA GLU A 94 -11.73 10.08 16.93
C GLU A 94 -12.64 9.08 17.69
N HIS A 95 -12.37 7.78 17.59
CA HIS A 95 -13.26 6.70 18.05
C HIS A 95 -12.64 5.78 19.11
N LEU A 96 -11.62 6.22 19.86
CA LEU A 96 -10.96 5.43 20.92
C LEU A 96 -11.80 5.23 22.19
N ARG A 97 -13.10 5.56 22.18
CA ARG A 97 -13.94 5.45 23.38
C ARG A 97 -14.11 3.97 23.75
N GLY A 98 -14.00 3.65 25.03
CA GLY A 98 -14.11 2.27 25.53
C GLY A 98 -12.78 1.51 25.63
N GLU A 99 -11.72 2.03 25.00
CA GLU A 99 -10.39 1.41 25.05
C GLU A 99 -9.60 1.77 26.32
N SER A 100 -8.74 0.84 26.75
CA SER A 100 -7.76 1.14 27.82
C SER A 100 -6.72 2.15 27.33
N PRO A 101 -6.03 2.91 28.22
CA PRO A 101 -4.99 3.85 27.80
C PRO A 101 -3.86 3.19 27.00
N LEU A 102 -3.45 1.97 27.40
CA LEU A 102 -2.44 1.21 26.68
C LEU A 102 -2.96 0.70 25.32
N GLY A 103 -4.19 0.19 25.28
CA GLY A 103 -4.83 -0.26 24.04
C GLY A 103 -4.95 0.88 23.02
N SER A 104 -5.42 2.04 23.48
CA SER A 104 -5.50 3.27 22.69
C SER A 104 -4.14 3.68 22.12
N ALA A 105 -3.08 3.66 22.93
CA ALA A 105 -1.74 4.02 22.48
C ALA A 105 -1.19 3.04 21.42
N ILE A 106 -1.42 1.75 21.59
CA ILE A 106 -1.01 0.70 20.64
C ILE A 106 -1.78 0.88 19.32
N LEU A 107 -3.11 0.96 19.38
CA LEU A 107 -3.96 1.14 18.19
C LEU A 107 -3.58 2.40 17.43
N LEU A 108 -3.45 3.53 18.12
CA LEU A 108 -3.08 4.80 17.51
C LEU A 108 -1.67 4.74 16.90
N GLY A 109 -0.71 4.12 17.59
CA GLY A 109 0.64 3.91 17.08
C GLY A 109 0.66 3.07 15.79
N LEU A 110 -0.15 2.01 15.72
CA LEU A 110 -0.27 1.17 14.54
C LEU A 110 -0.89 1.92 13.35
N VAL A 111 -2.01 2.61 13.55
CA VAL A 111 -2.68 3.34 12.45
C VAL A 111 -1.87 4.57 12.01
N ILE A 112 -1.22 5.29 12.91
CA ILE A 112 -0.28 6.37 12.55
C ILE A 112 0.93 5.80 11.81
N GLY A 113 1.49 4.68 12.28
CA GLY A 113 2.59 3.98 11.62
C GLY A 113 2.23 3.59 10.19
N SER A 114 0.99 3.14 9.96
CA SER A 114 0.45 2.83 8.64
C SER A 114 0.39 4.05 7.71
N VAL A 115 0.40 5.28 8.23
CA VAL A 115 0.46 6.52 7.42
C VAL A 115 1.90 6.99 7.25
N LEU A 116 2.66 7.07 8.33
CA LEU A 116 4.00 7.65 8.33
C LEU A 116 5.01 6.81 7.53
N LEU A 117 4.92 5.47 7.64
CA LEU A 117 5.81 4.58 6.90
C LEU A 117 5.67 4.76 5.37
N PRO A 118 4.49 4.60 4.73
CA PRO A 118 4.37 4.80 3.29
C PRO A 118 4.68 6.24 2.86
N ALA A 119 4.34 7.26 3.65
CA ALA A 119 4.72 8.64 3.35
C ALA A 119 6.25 8.83 3.32
N LEU A 120 6.97 8.27 4.29
CA LEU A 120 8.43 8.25 4.30
C LEU A 120 8.99 7.48 3.09
N VAL A 121 8.40 6.34 2.74
CA VAL A 121 8.85 5.55 1.59
C VAL A 121 8.61 6.29 0.26
N ILE A 122 7.50 7.04 0.12
CA ILE A 122 7.28 7.94 -1.02
C ILE A 122 8.39 8.98 -1.08
N TRP A 123 8.69 9.64 0.05
CA TRP A 123 9.79 10.62 0.12
C TRP A 123 11.12 9.98 -0.31
N LEU A 124 11.47 8.82 0.24
CA LEU A 124 12.68 8.08 -0.15
C LEU A 124 12.68 7.71 -1.64
N ALA A 125 11.57 7.22 -2.17
CA ALA A 125 11.43 6.84 -3.57
C ALA A 125 11.62 8.03 -4.52
N TRP A 126 11.13 9.21 -4.15
CA TRP A 126 11.32 10.44 -4.92
C TRP A 126 12.79 10.83 -5.07
N HIS A 127 13.58 10.63 -4.01
CA HIS A 127 14.99 11.04 -3.96
C HIS A 127 15.96 9.94 -4.40
N ALA A 128 15.59 8.67 -4.27
CA ALA A 128 16.49 7.53 -4.45
C ALA A 128 16.25 6.71 -5.73
N LEU A 129 15.05 6.78 -6.33
CA LEU A 129 14.74 6.05 -7.55
C LEU A 129 14.79 6.98 -8.76
N ALA A 130 15.44 6.53 -9.83
CA ALA A 130 15.41 7.23 -11.10
C ALA A 130 13.95 7.36 -11.60
N PRO A 131 13.57 8.48 -12.24
CA PRO A 131 12.31 8.55 -12.96
C PRO A 131 12.25 7.39 -13.95
N GLY A 132 11.14 6.65 -13.99
CA GLY A 132 10.87 5.66 -15.04
C GLY A 132 10.79 6.34 -16.40
N ALA A 133 11.96 6.57 -16.99
CA ALA A 133 12.22 7.25 -18.26
C ALA A 133 13.67 7.07 -18.76
N GLU A 134 14.35 5.99 -18.37
CA GLU A 134 15.10 5.23 -19.38
C GLU A 134 14.00 4.69 -20.33
N SER A 135 13.44 5.46 -21.27
CA SER A 135 14.09 5.52 -22.55
C SER A 135 13.66 6.69 -23.44
N ARG A 136 13.19 7.89 -23.05
CA ARG A 136 12.92 8.89 -24.14
C ARG A 136 14.20 9.23 -24.91
N ALA A 137 15.32 9.46 -24.22
CA ALA A 137 16.61 9.65 -24.87
C ALA A 137 17.15 8.34 -25.47
N ASP A 138 16.99 7.21 -24.78
CA ASP A 138 17.50 5.89 -25.20
C ASP A 138 16.69 5.28 -26.38
N TYR A 139 15.35 5.34 -26.34
CA TYR A 139 14.42 5.09 -27.45
C TYR A 139 14.69 6.00 -28.64
N LEU A 140 14.90 7.31 -28.42
CA LEU A 140 15.27 8.22 -29.52
C LEU A 140 16.67 7.90 -30.07
N SER A 141 17.62 7.47 -29.24
CA SER A 141 18.94 7.04 -29.70
C SER A 141 18.87 5.74 -30.51
N ARG A 142 18.16 4.71 -30.03
CA ARG A 142 17.90 3.45 -30.75
C ARG A 142 17.10 3.67 -32.04
N ARG A 143 16.17 4.63 -32.04
CA ARG A 143 15.43 5.02 -33.25
C ARG A 143 16.33 5.73 -34.27
N SER A 144 17.31 6.52 -33.83
CA SER A 144 18.27 7.16 -34.73
C SER A 144 19.28 6.18 -35.32
N GLU A 145 19.62 5.10 -34.60
CA GLU A 145 20.45 3.99 -35.11
C GLU A 145 19.70 3.08 -36.09
N TYR A 146 18.36 2.98 -35.97
CA TYR A 146 17.54 2.28 -36.95
C TYR A 146 17.38 3.11 -38.23
N ARG A 147 18.40 3.08 -39.09
CA ARG A 147 18.29 3.43 -40.52
C ARG A 147 17.83 2.16 -41.25
N PRO A 148 16.64 2.11 -41.86
CA PRO A 148 16.30 1.00 -42.73
C PRO A 148 17.22 1.08 -43.95
N ASP A 149 18.25 0.24 -43.97
CA ASP A 149 19.06 -0.02 -45.15
C ASP A 149 18.14 -0.66 -46.20
N GLY A 150 17.66 0.11 -47.17
CA GLY A 150 16.89 -0.47 -48.28
C GLY A 150 15.87 0.43 -48.94
N CYS A 151 16.27 1.61 -49.39
CA CYS A 151 15.72 2.20 -50.61
C CYS A 151 16.89 2.83 -51.36
N GLN A 152 17.57 2.00 -52.14
CA GLN A 152 18.30 2.44 -53.34
C GLN A 152 17.43 2.10 -54.55
#